data_AF-A0A3A0ANG2-F1
#
_entry.id   AF-A0A3A0ANG2-F1
#
_cell.length_a   1.000
_cell.length_b   1.000
_cell.length_c   1.000
_cell.angle_alpha   90.00
_cell.angle_beta   90.00
_cell.angle_gamma   90.00
#
_symmetry.space_group_name_H-M   'P 1'
#
loop_
_entity.id
_entity.type
_entity.pdbx_description
1 polymer ?
#
loop_
_entity_poly.entity_id
_entity_poly.type
_entity_poly.pdbx_seq_one_letter_code
_entity_poly.pdbx_strand_id
1 'polypeptide(L)'
;MTRITHLLCEYRTNPLGIDVAAPRLSWQLQTDRPGARQTAYRILAARTPDRLQPGQAELWDSGKVESDRSVHVAYAGRKLESRRRIYWRVLVWDETGVQIE
;
A
#
# COMPACT_ATOMS: atom_id res chain seq x y z
N MET A 1 -15.02 9.12 10.69
CA MET A 1 -14.12 9.41 9.54
C MET A 1 -13.29 8.17 9.24
N THR A 2 -13.28 7.70 7.98
CA THR A 2 -12.46 6.54 7.57
C THR A 2 -11.02 6.99 7.27
N ARG A 3 -10.04 6.28 7.82
CA ARG A 3 -8.60 6.52 7.56
C ARG A 3 -7.82 5.22 7.47
N ILE A 4 -6.69 5.24 6.77
CA ILE A 4 -5.77 4.11 6.68
C ILE A 4 -4.82 4.14 7.87
N THR A 5 -4.59 2.98 8.50
CA THR A 5 -3.69 2.83 9.65
C THR A 5 -2.93 1.52 9.58
N HIS A 6 -1.97 1.32 10.49
CA HIS A 6 -1.23 0.06 10.65
C HIS A 6 -0.64 -0.46 9.34
N LEU A 7 0.16 0.37 8.67
CA LEU A 7 0.91 -0.02 7.49
C LEU A 7 2.03 -0.97 7.90
N LEU A 8 2.00 -2.19 7.36
CA LEU A 8 2.96 -3.24 7.63
C LEU A 8 3.61 -3.71 6.34
N CYS A 9 4.90 -4.03 6.43
CA CYS A 9 5.64 -4.78 5.43
C CYS A 9 6.17 -6.04 6.14
N GLU A 10 5.84 -7.23 5.63
CA GLU A 10 6.22 -8.50 6.25
C GLU A 10 5.91 -8.52 7.76
N TYR A 11 4.67 -8.18 8.12
CA TYR A 11 4.14 -8.12 9.50
C TYR A 11 4.79 -7.09 10.44
N ARG A 12 5.64 -6.21 9.93
CA ARG A 12 6.41 -5.26 10.73
C ARG A 12 6.20 -3.82 10.27
N THR A 13 6.24 -2.90 11.22
CA THR A 13 6.25 -1.46 10.95
C THR A 13 7.65 -1.03 10.55
N ASN A 14 7.81 -0.42 9.38
CA ASN A 14 9.07 0.11 8.87
C ASN A 14 10.29 -0.83 9.03
N PRO A 15 10.21 -2.10 8.59
CA PRO A 15 11.27 -3.07 8.82
C PRO A 15 12.56 -2.70 8.07
N LEU A 16 13.68 -3.16 8.62
CA LEU A 16 14.99 -3.14 7.99
C LEU A 16 15.42 -4.57 7.65
N GLY A 17 16.15 -4.74 6.55
CA GLY A 17 16.74 -6.03 6.18
C GLY A 17 15.74 -7.06 5.66
N ILE A 18 14.68 -6.63 4.95
CA ILE A 18 13.81 -7.55 4.21
C ILE A 18 14.56 -8.08 2.98
N ASP A 19 14.73 -9.39 2.91
CA ASP A 19 15.38 -10.13 1.81
C ASP A 19 14.38 -10.83 0.87
N VAL A 20 13.08 -10.80 1.22
CA VAL A 20 12.00 -11.29 0.37
C VAL A 20 11.91 -10.43 -0.89
N ALA A 21 11.98 -11.07 -2.07
CA ALA A 21 12.00 -10.38 -3.36
C ALA A 21 10.67 -9.64 -3.67
N ALA A 22 9.55 -10.18 -3.23
CA ALA A 22 8.21 -9.62 -3.36
C ALA A 22 7.57 -9.49 -1.97
N PRO A 23 8.00 -8.50 -1.16
CA PRO A 23 7.50 -8.35 0.21
C PRO A 23 6.00 -8.09 0.23
N ARG A 24 5.35 -8.59 1.27
CA ARG A 24 3.91 -8.51 1.50
C ARG A 24 3.56 -7.27 2.29
N LEU A 25 2.63 -6.50 1.76
CA LEU A 25 2.11 -5.27 2.34
C LEU A 25 0.74 -5.54 2.96
N SER A 26 0.49 -4.94 4.11
CA SER A 26 -0.81 -4.98 4.78
C SER A 26 -1.16 -3.61 5.34
N TRP A 27 -2.45 -3.31 5.42
CA TRP A 27 -2.99 -2.08 6.00
C TRP A 27 -4.34 -2.33 6.65
N GLN A 28 -4.78 -1.41 7.50
CA GLN A 28 -6.09 -1.46 8.15
C GLN A 28 -6.89 -0.19 7.84
N LEU A 29 -8.20 -0.36 7.68
CA LEU A 29 -9.14 0.75 7.69
C LEU A 29 -9.66 0.96 9.11
N GLN A 30 -9.48 2.17 9.62
CA GLN A 30 -10.11 2.60 10.87
C GLN A 30 -11.26 3.53 10.55
N THR A 31 -12.45 3.19 11.03
CA THR A 31 -13.68 3.95 10.78
C THR A 31 -14.70 3.72 11.90
N ASP A 32 -15.57 4.70 12.09
CA ASP A 32 -16.72 4.71 12.99
C ASP A 32 -18.02 4.27 12.28
N ARG A 33 -17.97 4.11 10.95
CA ARG A 33 -19.14 3.75 10.13
C ARG A 33 -19.34 2.22 10.11
N PRO A 34 -20.48 1.70 10.58
CA PRO A 34 -20.80 0.28 10.43
C PRO A 34 -20.88 -0.11 8.94
N GLY A 35 -20.36 -1.29 8.61
CA GLY A 35 -20.39 -1.82 7.24
C GLY A 35 -19.41 -1.18 6.26
N ALA A 36 -18.59 -0.22 6.71
CA ALA A 36 -17.54 0.36 5.88
C ALA A 36 -16.54 -0.72 5.46
N ARG A 37 -16.21 -0.73 4.16
CA ARG A 37 -15.32 -1.73 3.57
C ARG A 37 -14.54 -1.14 2.40
N GLN A 38 -13.36 -1.69 2.16
CA GLN A 38 -12.62 -1.43 0.93
C GLN A 38 -13.31 -2.12 -0.26
N THR A 39 -13.39 -1.43 -1.39
CA THR A 39 -13.79 -1.99 -2.69
C THR A 39 -12.63 -2.06 -3.66
N ALA A 40 -11.65 -1.17 -3.53
CA ALA A 40 -10.45 -1.18 -4.35
C ALA A 40 -9.25 -0.58 -3.62
N TYR A 41 -8.06 -0.84 -4.12
CA TYR A 41 -6.82 -0.21 -3.64
C TYR A 41 -5.89 0.18 -4.79
N ARG A 42 -4.92 1.05 -4.49
CA ARG A 42 -3.78 1.35 -5.35
C ARG A 42 -2.54 1.51 -4.48
N ILE A 43 -1.50 0.73 -4.76
CA ILE A 43 -0.22 0.83 -4.06
C ILE A 43 0.76 1.55 -4.96
N LEU A 44 1.46 2.51 -4.36
CA LEU A 44 2.61 3.18 -4.97
C LEU A 44 3.86 2.84 -4.19
N ALA A 45 4.97 2.60 -4.88
CA ALA A 45 6.28 2.43 -4.28
C ALA A 45 7.35 3.24 -5.00
N ALA A 46 8.23 3.85 -4.22
CA ALA A 46 9.27 4.75 -4.71
C ALA A 46 10.51 4.73 -3.79
N ARG A 47 11.63 5.27 -4.27
CA ARG A 47 12.86 5.42 -3.47
C ARG A 47 12.84 6.63 -2.55
N THR A 48 11.95 7.58 -2.80
CA THR A 48 11.76 8.77 -1.97
C THR A 48 10.28 8.99 -1.69
N PRO A 49 9.91 9.57 -0.54
CA PRO A 49 8.51 9.90 -0.24
C PRO A 49 7.86 10.81 -1.27
N ASP A 50 8.60 11.81 -1.78
CA ASP A 50 8.07 12.81 -2.72
C ASP A 50 7.60 12.20 -4.05
N ARG A 51 8.12 11.01 -4.39
CA ARG A 51 7.77 10.28 -5.61
C ARG A 51 6.59 9.33 -5.43
N LEU A 52 6.02 9.22 -4.23
CA LEU A 52 4.81 8.43 -4.00
C LEU A 52 3.58 9.14 -4.55
N GLN A 53 3.54 9.40 -5.86
CA GLN A 53 2.40 9.97 -6.57
C GLN A 53 2.15 9.20 -7.87
N PRO A 54 0.89 9.12 -8.35
CA PRO A 54 0.57 8.51 -9.63
C PRO A 54 1.43 9.08 -10.76
N GLY A 55 2.04 8.22 -11.56
CA GLY A 55 2.94 8.61 -12.65
C GLY A 55 4.37 9.01 -12.22
N GLN A 56 4.66 9.09 -10.92
CA GLN A 56 6.01 9.38 -10.40
C GLN A 56 6.62 8.20 -9.63
N ALA A 57 5.78 7.31 -9.10
CA ALA A 57 6.20 6.14 -8.31
C ALA A 57 6.98 5.14 -9.17
N GLU A 58 8.30 5.29 -9.19
CA GLU A 58 9.16 4.66 -10.19
C GLU A 58 9.40 3.17 -9.97
N LEU A 59 9.12 2.66 -8.77
CA LEU A 59 9.29 1.24 -8.46
C LEU A 59 8.02 0.46 -8.72
N TRP A 60 6.87 1.01 -8.30
CA TRP A 60 5.59 0.36 -8.52
C TRP A 60 4.44 1.36 -8.48
N ASP A 61 3.51 1.15 -9.39
CA ASP A 61 2.17 1.70 -9.34
C ASP A 61 1.23 0.57 -9.75
N SER A 62 0.41 0.07 -8.81
CA SER A 62 -0.49 -1.04 -9.11
C SER A 62 -1.64 -0.67 -10.03
N GLY A 63 -1.85 0.62 -10.30
CA GLY A 63 -3.15 1.12 -10.76
C GLY A 63 -4.25 0.86 -9.73
N LYS A 64 -5.49 1.18 -10.09
CA LYS A 64 -6.65 0.82 -9.26
C LYS A 64 -6.93 -0.67 -9.43
N VAL A 65 -6.88 -1.41 -8.33
CA VAL A 65 -7.17 -2.84 -8.27
C VAL A 65 -8.51 -3.03 -7.55
N GLU A 66 -9.53 -3.51 -8.26
CA GLU A 66 -10.85 -3.83 -7.70
C GLU A 66 -10.73 -5.10 -6.83
N SER A 67 -10.60 -4.91 -5.52
CA SER A 67 -10.34 -5.97 -4.55
C SER A 67 -10.50 -5.44 -3.12
N ASP A 68 -11.12 -6.23 -2.26
CA ASP A 68 -11.26 -5.98 -0.82
C ASP A 68 -10.02 -6.40 -0.01
N ARG A 69 -9.09 -7.15 -0.62
CA ARG A 69 -7.83 -7.57 0.01
C ARG A 69 -7.02 -6.38 0.52
N SER A 70 -6.72 -6.40 1.82
CA SER A 70 -5.88 -5.43 2.54
C SER A 70 -4.73 -6.09 3.32
N VAL A 71 -4.60 -7.41 3.21
CA VAL A 71 -3.62 -8.21 3.94
C VAL A 71 -2.80 -9.05 2.96
N HIS A 72 -1.49 -9.07 3.20
CA HIS A 72 -0.51 -9.82 2.41
C HIS A 72 -0.51 -9.51 0.92
N VAL A 73 -0.76 -8.27 0.51
CA VAL A 73 -0.66 -7.88 -0.90
C VAL A 73 0.80 -7.88 -1.30
N ALA A 74 1.18 -8.84 -2.15
CA ALA A 74 2.56 -8.99 -2.58
C ALA A 74 2.95 -7.82 -3.50
N TYR A 75 4.14 -7.27 -3.26
CA TYR A 75 4.75 -6.30 -4.16
C TYR A 75 4.89 -6.89 -5.58
N ALA A 76 4.31 -6.21 -6.57
CA ALA A 76 4.31 -6.65 -7.97
C ALA A 76 5.01 -5.65 -8.91
N GLY A 77 5.86 -4.78 -8.34
CA GLY A 77 6.60 -3.77 -9.10
C GLY A 77 7.96 -4.25 -9.61
N ARG A 78 8.80 -3.28 -9.95
CA ARG A 78 10.18 -3.52 -10.41
C ARG A 78 11.02 -4.20 -9.34
N LYS A 79 11.99 -5.01 -9.75
CA LYS A 79 12.91 -5.71 -8.85
C LYS A 79 13.51 -4.76 -7.81
N LEU A 80 13.41 -5.13 -6.53
CA LEU A 80 14.00 -4.38 -5.43
C LEU A 80 15.50 -4.59 -5.37
N GLU A 81 16.23 -3.51 -5.09
CA GLU A 81 17.68 -3.53 -4.95
C GLU A 81 18.11 -3.76 -3.50
N SER A 82 19.20 -4.51 -3.32
CA SER A 82 19.80 -4.72 -2.01
C SER A 82 20.24 -3.40 -1.38
N ARG A 83 20.10 -3.29 -0.05
CA ARG A 83 20.51 -2.13 0.77
C ARG A 83 19.87 -0.80 0.34
N ARG A 84 18.70 -0.84 -0.29
CA ARG A 84 17.90 0.35 -0.61
C ARG A 84 16.69 0.45 0.30
N ARG A 85 16.47 1.65 0.84
CA ARG A 85 15.19 1.98 1.48
C ARG A 85 14.15 2.19 0.39
N ILE A 86 12.99 1.58 0.59
CA ILE A 86 11.83 1.72 -0.27
C ILE A 86 10.71 2.33 0.56
N TYR A 87 10.04 3.31 -0.03
CA TYR A 87 8.85 3.92 0.52
C TYR A 87 7.65 3.37 -0.26
N TRP A 88 6.53 3.21 0.42
CA TRP A 88 5.29 2.86 -0.22
C TRP A 88 4.13 3.61 0.46
N ARG A 89 3.06 3.79 -0.30
CA ARG A 89 1.77 4.26 0.20
C ARG A 89 0.66 3.44 -0.44
N VAL A 90 -0.50 3.44 0.18
CA VAL A 90 -1.71 2.84 -0.37
C VAL A 90 -2.83 3.87 -0.38
N LEU A 91 -3.57 3.90 -1.48
CA LEU A 91 -4.84 4.60 -1.59
C LEU A 91 -5.94 3.54 -1.61
N VAL A 92 -7.06 3.82 -0.97
CA VAL A 92 -8.18 2.88 -0.82
C VAL A 92 -9.46 3.55 -1.30
N TRP A 93 -10.32 2.80 -1.98
CA TRP A 93 -11.69 3.21 -2.25
C TRP A 93 -12.63 2.46 -1.33
N ASP A 94 -13.58 3.15 -0.73
CA ASP A 94 -14.59 2.55 0.13
C ASP A 94 -15.84 2.10 -0.65
N GLU A 95 -16.85 1.61 0.06
CA GLU A 95 -18.14 1.17 -0.49
C GLU A 95 -18.95 2.28 -1.16
N THR A 96 -18.64 3.55 -0.87
CA THR A 96 -19.30 4.71 -1.47
C THR A 96 -18.56 5.24 -2.69
N GLY A 97 -17.43 4.61 -3.06
CA GLY A 97 -16.57 5.05 -4.14
C GLY A 97 -15.65 6.22 -3.76
N VAL A 98 -15.63 6.62 -2.49
CA VAL A 98 -14.75 7.69 -1.99
C VAL A 98 -13.34 7.14 -1.85
N GLN A 99 -12.37 7.89 -2.38
CA GLN A 99 -10.96 7.61 -2.21
C GLN A 99 -10.46 8.13 -0.85
N ILE A 100 -9.75 7.27 -0.13
CA ILE A 100 -9.12 7.51 1.16
C ILE A 100 -7.61 7.36 0.95
N GLU A 101 -6.86 8.31 1.52
CA GLU A 101 -5.40 8.32 1.54
C GLU A 101 -4.89 8.42 2.99
#